data_AF-A0A445IJG1-F1
#
_entry.id   AF-A0A445IJG1-F1
#
_cell.length_a   1.000
_cell.length_b   1.000
_cell.length_c   1.000
_cell.angle_alpha   90.00
_cell.angle_beta   90.00
_cell.angle_gamma   90.00
#
_symmetry.space_group_name_H-M   'P 1'
#
loop_
_entity.id
_entity.type
_entity.pdbx_description
1 polymer ?
#
loop_
_entity_poly.entity_id
_entity_poly.type
_entity_poly.pdbx_seq_one_letter_code
_entity_poly.pdbx_strand_id
1 'polypeptide(L)'
;MGRVRTKTVKKSSRQVIERYYSRMTLDFHTNKKVLEEVAIIPSKRLRNKIAGFSTHLMKRIQKGPVRGISLKLQEEERERRMDFVPDVSAIRTDQIEVDKETLDMLAALGMSEVPGVVQVDPVAVQAPLGFGRGAGRSTYKTNMYMLPLLDFVGVTPTGMTFSVGFAYLEGEHVNNVIWALERFQGIFLRCDALPGAIVTERDLALMNAVKTVFLDCTNLLCRFHIDKKVKAKCKSLIGQKNAWDYVIDAWGSLVDCRSEHQFDDCLKKFEIACSP
;
A
#
# COMPACT_ATOMS: atom_id res chain seq x y z
N MET A 1 15.15 -38.35 3.11
CA MET A 1 14.20 -37.70 2.16
C MET A 1 13.12 -36.95 2.93
N GLY A 2 12.95 -35.65 2.68
CA GLY A 2 12.15 -34.75 3.53
C GLY A 2 10.63 -34.94 3.43
N ARG A 3 9.94 -34.81 4.57
CA ARG A 3 8.47 -34.87 4.74
C ARG A 3 7.74 -33.62 4.20
N VAL A 4 8.25 -33.02 3.13
CA VAL A 4 7.73 -31.77 2.57
C VAL A 4 6.47 -32.04 1.74
N ARG A 5 5.39 -31.29 2.01
CA ARG A 5 4.12 -31.41 1.27
C ARG A 5 4.20 -30.66 -0.07
N THR A 6 3.67 -31.27 -1.13
CA THR A 6 3.63 -30.70 -2.49
C THR A 6 2.66 -29.52 -2.60
N LYS A 7 2.81 -28.70 -3.65
CA LYS A 7 1.93 -27.53 -3.91
C LYS A 7 0.46 -27.94 -4.04
N THR A 8 0.16 -29.07 -4.67
CA THR A 8 -1.20 -29.60 -4.84
C THR A 8 -1.90 -29.86 -3.51
N VAL A 9 -1.20 -30.49 -2.56
CA VAL A 9 -1.73 -30.74 -1.21
C VAL A 9 -2.00 -29.41 -0.50
N LYS A 10 -1.06 -28.48 -0.56
CA LYS A 10 -1.18 -27.16 0.09
C LYS A 10 -2.33 -26.34 -0.50
N LYS A 11 -2.48 -26.30 -1.83
CA LYS A 11 -3.54 -25.55 -2.51
C LYS A 11 -4.92 -26.14 -2.20
N SER A 12 -5.08 -27.45 -2.38
CA SER A 12 -6.37 -28.13 -2.15
C SER A 12 -6.83 -27.99 -0.70
N SER A 13 -5.92 -28.11 0.27
CA SER A 13 -6.29 -27.99 1.69
C SER A 13 -6.79 -26.58 2.05
N ARG A 14 -6.18 -25.53 1.49
CA ARG A 14 -6.65 -24.16 1.72
C ARG A 14 -8.04 -23.94 1.14
N GLN A 15 -8.25 -24.38 -0.10
CA GLN A 15 -9.54 -24.23 -0.78
C GLN A 15 -10.69 -24.94 -0.06
N VAL A 16 -10.43 -26.14 0.49
CA VAL A 16 -11.44 -26.86 1.29
C VAL A 16 -11.75 -26.11 2.59
N ILE A 17 -10.73 -25.58 3.27
CA ILE A 17 -10.93 -24.79 4.49
C ILE A 17 -11.71 -23.50 4.22
N GLU A 18 -11.40 -22.78 3.15
CA GLU A 18 -12.10 -21.52 2.80
C GLU A 18 -13.59 -21.74 2.53
N ARG A 19 -13.95 -22.84 1.87
CA ARG A 19 -15.33 -23.11 1.46
C ARG A 19 -16.17 -23.84 2.52
N TYR A 20 -15.53 -24.70 3.32
CA TYR A 20 -16.24 -25.61 4.23
C TYR A 20 -15.79 -25.47 5.68
N TYR A 21 -15.33 -24.28 6.08
CA TYR A 21 -14.80 -24.02 7.42
C TYR A 21 -15.71 -24.53 8.55
N SER A 22 -17.02 -24.34 8.44
CA SER A 22 -18.02 -24.77 9.43
C SER A 22 -18.07 -26.27 9.66
N ARG A 23 -17.64 -27.07 8.69
CA ARG A 23 -17.64 -28.54 8.74
C ARG A 23 -16.27 -29.11 9.11
N MET A 24 -15.23 -28.29 9.12
CA MET A 24 -13.85 -28.70 9.40
C MET A 24 -13.58 -28.65 10.90
N THR A 25 -12.84 -29.64 11.41
CA THR A 25 -12.50 -29.78 12.82
C THR A 25 -10.99 -29.91 13.03
N LEU A 26 -10.55 -30.05 14.28
CA LEU A 26 -9.14 -30.35 14.61
C LEU A 26 -8.79 -31.84 14.44
N ASP A 27 -9.80 -32.69 14.27
CA ASP A 27 -9.66 -34.14 14.20
C ASP A 27 -9.39 -34.63 12.76
N PHE A 28 -8.51 -35.62 12.64
CA PHE A 28 -8.10 -36.17 11.35
C PHE A 28 -9.18 -37.03 10.71
N HIS A 29 -9.85 -37.89 11.48
CA HIS A 29 -10.82 -38.84 10.95
C HIS A 29 -12.08 -38.11 10.46
N THR A 30 -12.51 -37.12 11.21
CA THR A 30 -13.63 -36.24 10.86
C THR A 30 -13.34 -35.48 9.57
N ASN A 31 -12.19 -34.80 9.48
CA ASN A 31 -11.81 -34.07 8.27
C ASN A 31 -11.59 -34.98 7.06
N LYS A 32 -11.13 -36.22 7.27
CA LYS A 32 -11.01 -37.21 6.21
C LYS A 32 -12.38 -37.59 5.65
N LYS A 33 -13.41 -37.77 6.50
CA LYS A 33 -14.78 -38.05 6.07
C LYS A 33 -15.39 -36.86 5.32
N VAL A 34 -15.20 -35.64 5.83
CA VAL A 34 -15.62 -34.41 5.14
C VAL A 34 -15.00 -34.31 3.74
N LEU A 35 -13.72 -34.65 3.59
CA LEU A 35 -13.04 -34.66 2.30
C LEU A 35 -13.56 -35.72 1.32
N GLU A 36 -14.11 -36.83 1.81
CA GLU A 36 -14.75 -37.85 0.96
C GLU A 36 -16.09 -37.37 0.39
N GLU A 37 -16.82 -36.55 1.16
CA GLU A 37 -18.10 -35.98 0.73
C GLU A 37 -17.93 -34.75 -0.15
N VAL A 38 -16.91 -33.93 0.11
CA VAL A 38 -16.72 -32.61 -0.50
C VAL A 38 -15.89 -32.65 -1.78
N ALA A 39 -15.03 -33.65 -1.96
CA ALA A 39 -14.07 -33.66 -3.06
C ALA A 39 -13.82 -35.07 -3.63
N ILE A 40 -13.81 -35.17 -4.96
CA ILE A 40 -13.40 -36.39 -5.67
C ILE A 40 -11.87 -36.44 -5.68
N ILE A 41 -11.28 -37.23 -4.78
CA ILE A 41 -9.82 -37.38 -4.66
C ILE A 41 -9.41 -38.77 -5.14
N PRO A 42 -8.62 -38.89 -6.24
CA PRO A 42 -8.39 -40.17 -6.92
C PRO A 42 -7.57 -41.18 -6.12
N SER A 43 -6.75 -40.72 -5.15
CA SER A 43 -5.90 -41.63 -4.36
C SER A 43 -6.11 -41.49 -2.86
N LYS A 44 -6.17 -42.64 -2.17
CA LYS A 44 -6.20 -42.75 -0.70
C LYS A 44 -5.04 -41.99 -0.06
N ARG A 45 -3.84 -42.09 -0.64
CA ARG A 45 -2.63 -41.42 -0.15
C ARG A 45 -2.73 -39.90 -0.26
N LEU A 46 -3.30 -39.36 -1.34
CA LEU A 46 -3.49 -37.92 -1.51
C LEU A 46 -4.55 -37.38 -0.54
N ARG A 47 -5.66 -38.11 -0.38
CA ARG A 47 -6.72 -37.79 0.60
C ARG A 47 -6.16 -37.68 2.01
N ASN A 48 -5.39 -38.66 2.45
CA ASN A 48 -4.76 -38.64 3.78
C ASN A 48 -3.78 -37.47 3.95
N LYS A 49 -3.02 -37.11 2.90
CA LYS A 49 -2.11 -35.94 2.93
C LYS A 49 -2.88 -34.63 3.03
N ILE A 50 -4.01 -34.48 2.34
CA ILE A 50 -4.87 -33.29 2.39
C ILE A 50 -5.56 -33.20 3.75
N ALA A 51 -6.14 -34.29 4.25
CA ALA A 51 -6.76 -34.34 5.58
C ALA A 51 -5.76 -33.92 6.67
N GLY A 52 -4.55 -34.49 6.66
CA GLY A 52 -3.52 -34.19 7.65
C GLY A 52 -2.92 -32.79 7.53
N PHE A 53 -2.88 -32.19 6.33
CA PHE A 53 -2.45 -30.80 6.18
C PHE A 53 -3.57 -29.82 6.56
N SER A 54 -4.82 -30.18 6.30
CA SER A 54 -5.98 -29.37 6.67
C SER A 54 -6.15 -29.30 8.19
N THR A 55 -6.02 -30.41 8.93
CA THR A 55 -6.02 -30.38 10.41
C THR A 55 -4.90 -29.51 10.97
N HIS A 56 -3.70 -29.58 10.38
CA HIS A 56 -2.59 -28.73 10.78
C HIS A 56 -2.87 -27.24 10.55
N LEU A 57 -3.55 -26.88 9.45
CA LEU A 57 -3.98 -25.50 9.19
C LEU A 57 -5.09 -25.06 10.17
N MET A 58 -6.07 -25.91 10.48
CA MET A 58 -7.12 -25.61 11.46
C MET A 58 -6.53 -25.30 12.85
N LYS A 59 -5.54 -26.07 13.30
CA LYS A 59 -4.80 -25.79 14.56
C LYS A 59 -4.04 -24.46 14.53
N ARG A 60 -3.61 -24.00 13.37
CA ARG A 60 -2.94 -22.70 13.22
C ARG A 60 -3.94 -21.55 13.19
N ILE A 61 -5.09 -21.74 12.56
CA ILE A 61 -6.17 -20.75 12.49
C ILE A 61 -6.68 -20.40 13.90
N GLN A 62 -6.81 -21.39 14.79
CA GLN A 62 -7.19 -21.13 16.19
C GLN A 62 -6.19 -20.26 16.96
N LYS A 63 -4.90 -20.28 16.57
CA LYS A 63 -3.85 -19.47 17.22
C LYS A 63 -3.70 -18.08 16.60
N GLY A 64 -4.29 -17.85 15.42
CA GLY A 64 -4.19 -16.57 14.72
C GLY A 64 -4.39 -16.68 13.20
N PRO A 65 -4.37 -15.52 12.51
CA PRO A 65 -4.62 -15.47 11.07
C PRO A 65 -3.53 -16.21 10.28
N VAL A 66 -3.96 -17.13 9.41
CA VAL A 66 -3.04 -17.91 8.56
C VAL A 66 -2.98 -17.28 7.17
N ARG A 67 -1.78 -16.90 6.74
CA ARG A 67 -1.55 -16.25 5.44
C ARG A 67 -2.06 -17.11 4.27
N GLY A 68 -2.90 -16.50 3.43
CA GLY A 68 -3.43 -17.12 2.20
C GLY A 68 -4.61 -18.06 2.43
N ILE A 69 -5.33 -17.91 3.54
CA ILE A 69 -6.66 -18.48 3.77
C ILE A 69 -7.57 -17.30 4.11
N SER A 70 -8.61 -17.08 3.32
CA SER A 70 -9.66 -16.11 3.65
C SER A 70 -10.85 -16.84 4.27
N LEU A 71 -11.13 -16.54 5.54
CA LEU A 71 -12.33 -17.02 6.20
C LEU A 71 -13.35 -15.89 6.20
N LYS A 72 -14.56 -16.14 5.69
CA LYS A 72 -15.65 -15.14 5.67
C LYS A 72 -15.86 -14.49 7.04
N LEU A 73 -15.77 -15.27 8.11
CA LEU A 73 -15.91 -14.77 9.48
C LEU A 73 -14.79 -13.78 9.88
N GLN A 74 -13.57 -13.98 9.39
CA GLN A 74 -12.46 -13.03 9.58
C GLN A 74 -12.56 -11.81 8.65
N GLU A 75 -13.20 -11.97 7.48
CA GLU A 75 -13.50 -10.88 6.57
C GLU A 75 -14.59 -9.98 7.16
N GLU A 76 -15.70 -10.55 7.65
CA GLU A 76 -16.78 -9.82 8.32
C GLU A 76 -16.31 -9.10 9.59
N GLU A 77 -15.47 -9.72 10.42
CA GLU A 77 -14.91 -9.04 11.61
C GLU A 77 -13.94 -7.91 11.21
N ARG A 78 -13.18 -8.09 10.12
CA ARG A 78 -12.34 -7.01 9.56
C ARG A 78 -13.19 -5.88 8.99
N GLU A 79 -14.28 -6.21 8.30
CA GLU A 79 -15.25 -5.24 7.79
C GLU A 79 -15.85 -4.47 8.96
N ARG A 80 -16.37 -5.13 10.00
CA ARG A 80 -16.87 -4.44 11.21
C ARG A 80 -15.86 -3.51 11.88
N ARG A 81 -14.57 -3.87 11.88
CA ARG A 81 -13.50 -3.02 12.41
C ARG A 81 -13.11 -1.88 11.47
N MET A 82 -13.27 -2.05 10.15
CA MET A 82 -13.03 -0.98 9.16
C MET A 82 -14.23 -0.05 9.00
N ASP A 83 -15.44 -0.57 9.17
CA ASP A 83 -16.71 0.17 9.16
C ASP A 83 -16.93 0.93 10.48
N PHE A 84 -16.13 0.64 11.51
CA PHE A 84 -16.09 1.43 12.73
C PHE A 84 -15.53 2.82 12.39
N VAL A 85 -16.44 3.75 12.16
CA VAL A 85 -16.14 5.18 12.06
C VAL A 85 -16.21 5.76 13.47
N PRO A 86 -15.11 6.33 14.01
CA PRO A 86 -15.14 6.97 15.31
C PRO A 86 -16.03 8.23 15.26
N ASP A 87 -16.66 8.58 16.39
CA ASP A 87 -17.52 9.77 16.49
C ASP A 87 -16.74 11.08 16.22
N VAL A 88 -15.42 11.06 16.44
CA VAL A 88 -14.51 12.17 16.16
C VAL A 88 -13.42 11.71 15.22
N SER A 89 -13.31 12.37 14.06
CA SER A 89 -12.24 12.12 13.10
C SER A 89 -10.88 12.41 13.72
N ALA A 90 -9.91 11.52 13.49
CA ALA A 90 -8.52 11.73 13.93
C ALA A 90 -7.85 12.98 13.33
N ILE A 91 -8.41 13.52 12.24
CA ILE A 91 -7.96 14.74 11.55
C ILE A 91 -8.49 16.00 12.24
N ARG A 92 -9.56 15.89 13.06
CA ARG A 92 -10.10 17.02 13.81
C ARG A 92 -9.21 17.25 15.04
N THR A 93 -8.09 17.90 14.81
CA THR A 93 -7.18 18.34 15.87
C THR A 93 -7.29 19.86 16.02
N ASP A 94 -7.30 20.33 17.28
CA ASP A 94 -7.36 21.77 17.57
C ASP A 94 -6.00 22.45 17.34
N GLN A 95 -4.92 21.66 17.28
CA GLN A 95 -3.56 22.11 17.00
C GLN A 95 -2.96 21.28 15.86
N ILE A 96 -2.34 21.97 14.90
CA ILE A 96 -1.64 21.42 13.74
C ILE A 96 -0.17 21.80 13.90
N GLU A 97 0.65 20.83 14.29
CA GLU A 97 2.08 21.00 14.47
C GLU A 97 2.78 21.03 13.11
N VAL A 98 3.47 22.13 12.81
CA VAL A 98 4.22 22.30 11.55
C VAL A 98 5.65 22.77 11.83
N ASP A 99 6.58 22.40 10.97
CA ASP A 99 7.95 22.91 11.02
C ASP A 99 8.04 24.34 10.48
N LYS A 100 9.16 25.01 10.76
CA LYS A 100 9.37 26.42 10.37
C LYS A 100 9.25 26.63 8.85
N GLU A 101 9.78 25.72 8.05
CA GLU A 101 9.73 25.81 6.58
C GLU A 101 8.29 25.72 6.05
N THR A 102 7.45 24.83 6.61
CA THR A 102 6.03 24.76 6.26
C THR A 102 5.30 26.03 6.64
N LEU A 103 5.64 26.64 7.77
CA LEU A 103 5.03 27.89 8.24
C LEU A 103 5.37 29.06 7.30
N ASP A 104 6.63 29.15 6.87
CA ASP A 104 7.08 30.14 5.88
C ASP A 104 6.40 29.91 4.51
N MET A 105 6.23 28.66 4.09
CA MET A 105 5.49 28.28 2.89
C MET A 105 4.02 28.67 2.99
N LEU A 106 3.35 28.40 4.12
CA LEU A 106 1.96 28.81 4.35
C LEU A 106 1.80 30.33 4.28
N ALA A 107 2.76 31.09 4.81
CA ALA A 107 2.77 32.54 4.70
C ALA A 107 2.92 33.01 3.24
N ALA A 108 3.80 32.39 2.46
CA ALA A 108 3.96 32.70 1.03
C ALA A 108 2.70 32.37 0.21
N LEU A 109 1.95 31.33 0.61
CA LEU A 109 0.67 30.94 0.03
C LEU A 109 -0.53 31.76 0.56
N GLY A 110 -0.30 32.83 1.33
CA GLY A 110 -1.38 33.66 1.86
C GLY A 110 -2.30 32.92 2.84
N MET A 111 -1.81 31.84 3.44
CA MET A 111 -2.50 30.98 4.41
C MET A 111 -1.90 31.11 5.81
N SER A 112 -1.33 32.27 6.15
CA SER A 112 -0.71 32.55 7.45
C SER A 112 -1.68 32.53 8.63
N GLU A 113 -2.99 32.71 8.38
CA GLU A 113 -4.02 32.83 9.42
C GLU A 113 -4.84 31.54 9.63
N VAL A 114 -4.32 30.37 9.21
CA VAL A 114 -5.03 29.11 9.44
C VAL A 114 -5.12 28.84 10.96
N PRO A 115 -6.33 28.69 11.52
CA PRO A 115 -6.50 28.48 12.96
C PRO A 115 -5.83 27.18 13.42
N GLY A 116 -5.15 27.22 14.56
CA GLY A 116 -4.58 26.03 15.20
C GLY A 116 -3.19 25.63 14.72
N VAL A 117 -2.58 26.33 13.76
CA VAL A 117 -1.20 26.04 13.33
C VAL A 117 -0.19 26.47 14.40
N VAL A 118 0.65 25.54 14.87
CA VAL A 118 1.68 25.78 15.89
C VAL A 118 3.04 25.35 15.33
N GLN A 119 4.05 26.22 15.45
CA GLN A 119 5.42 25.89 15.07
C GLN A 119 6.03 24.91 16.10
N VAL A 120 6.61 23.82 15.61
CA VAL A 120 7.33 22.86 16.45
C VAL A 120 8.72 22.60 15.86
N ASP A 121 9.71 22.44 16.73
CA ASP A 121 11.06 22.05 16.29
C ASP A 121 11.02 20.64 15.68
N PRO A 122 11.72 20.39 14.55
CA PRO A 122 11.71 19.10 13.90
C PRO A 122 12.33 18.04 14.83
N VAL A 123 11.46 17.23 15.44
CA VAL A 123 11.89 16.01 16.11
C VAL A 123 12.26 15.02 15.00
N ALA A 124 13.48 14.50 15.03
CA ALA A 124 13.89 13.44 14.14
C ALA A 124 12.93 12.25 14.30
N VAL A 125 11.99 12.11 13.39
CA VAL A 125 11.16 10.91 13.30
C VAL A 125 12.11 9.79 12.93
N GLN A 126 12.47 8.95 13.90
CA GLN A 126 12.96 7.63 13.59
C GLN A 126 11.86 6.98 12.77
N ALA A 127 12.07 6.87 11.45
CA ALA A 127 11.20 6.12 10.58
C ALA A 127 10.92 4.78 11.28
N PRO A 128 9.65 4.41 11.51
CA PRO A 128 9.37 3.15 12.17
C PRO A 128 10.06 2.06 11.37
N LEU A 129 11.03 1.41 12.00
CA LEU A 129 11.71 0.24 11.48
C LEU A 129 10.62 -0.80 11.18
N GLY A 130 10.29 -0.91 9.89
CA GLY A 130 9.35 -1.88 9.37
C GLY A 130 7.92 -1.35 9.22
N PHE A 131 7.66 -0.69 8.09
CA PHE A 131 6.43 -0.98 7.37
C PHE A 131 6.45 -2.47 7.04
N GLY A 132 5.81 -3.25 7.90
CA GLY A 132 5.65 -4.68 7.74
C GLY A 132 5.16 -4.97 6.33
N ARG A 133 5.75 -6.00 5.71
CA ARG A 133 5.35 -6.59 4.42
C ARG A 133 3.86 -6.97 4.43
N GLY A 134 2.99 -5.99 4.24
CA GLY A 134 1.55 -6.09 4.06
C GLY A 134 1.21 -5.44 2.73
N ALA A 135 1.22 -6.26 1.69
CA ALA A 135 0.81 -5.85 0.36
C ALA A 135 -0.68 -5.43 0.38
N GLY A 136 -0.96 -4.25 -0.18
CA GLY A 136 -2.26 -3.87 -0.72
C GLY A 136 -3.27 -3.39 0.31
N ARG A 137 -3.44 -2.06 0.38
CA ARG A 137 -4.77 -1.48 0.52
C ARG A 137 -4.89 -0.31 -0.45
N SER A 138 -5.59 -0.58 -1.54
CA SER A 138 -6.38 0.44 -2.22
C SER A 138 -7.38 0.93 -1.16
N THR A 139 -7.20 2.17 -0.71
CA THR A 139 -7.99 2.83 0.35
C THR A 139 -9.25 3.48 -0.20
N TYR A 140 -9.61 3.24 -1.46
CA TYR A 140 -10.63 4.02 -2.17
C TYR A 140 -12.09 3.68 -1.79
N LYS A 141 -12.37 2.81 -0.81
CA LYS A 141 -13.76 2.41 -0.46
C LYS A 141 -14.01 2.12 1.02
N THR A 142 -13.18 2.64 1.94
CA THR A 142 -13.27 2.33 3.38
C THR A 142 -14.04 3.37 4.21
N ASN A 143 -14.74 4.33 3.60
CA ASN A 143 -15.67 5.18 4.35
C ASN A 143 -17.08 4.56 4.36
N MET A 144 -17.89 4.92 5.36
CA MET A 144 -19.28 4.47 5.54
C MET A 144 -20.20 4.73 4.33
N TYR A 145 -19.78 5.60 3.42
CA TYR A 145 -20.52 5.98 2.21
C TYR A 145 -20.02 5.25 0.95
N MET A 146 -19.00 4.39 1.08
CA MET A 146 -18.29 3.71 -0.01
C MET A 146 -17.76 4.67 -1.10
N LEU A 147 -17.47 5.92 -0.74
CA LEU A 147 -16.99 6.95 -1.65
C LEU A 147 -15.45 6.87 -1.78
N PRO A 148 -14.90 7.00 -3.00
CA PRO A 148 -13.47 7.24 -3.18
C PRO A 148 -12.97 8.46 -2.41
N LEU A 149 -11.87 8.27 -1.68
CA LEU A 149 -11.14 9.34 -1.02
C LEU A 149 -9.94 9.72 -1.89
N LEU A 150 -9.91 10.98 -2.32
CA LEU A 150 -8.74 11.60 -2.93
C LEU A 150 -8.06 12.49 -1.88
N ASP A 151 -6.81 12.19 -1.55
CA ASP A 151 -6.03 12.93 -0.55
C ASP A 151 -4.92 13.71 -1.24
N PHE A 152 -4.76 14.98 -0.87
CA PHE A 152 -3.72 15.88 -1.37
C PHE A 152 -2.65 16.02 -0.29
N VAL A 153 -1.48 15.45 -0.56
CA VAL A 153 -0.35 15.44 0.38
C VAL A 153 0.79 16.28 -0.18
N GLY A 154 1.22 17.26 0.61
CA GLY A 154 2.40 18.08 0.34
C GLY A 154 3.66 17.45 0.93
N VAL A 155 4.81 17.74 0.34
CA VAL A 155 6.12 17.28 0.82
C VAL A 155 7.04 18.48 0.97
N THR A 156 7.61 18.67 2.15
CA THR A 156 8.57 19.74 2.45
C THR A 156 9.96 19.42 1.89
N PRO A 157 10.87 20.40 1.76
CA PRO A 157 12.26 20.17 1.39
C PRO A 157 13.01 19.21 2.34
N THR A 158 12.59 19.14 3.61
CA THR A 158 13.09 18.20 4.61
C THR A 158 12.53 16.77 4.47
N GLY A 159 11.63 16.54 3.51
CA GLY A 159 11.00 15.24 3.27
C GLY A 159 9.85 14.91 4.23
N MET A 160 9.36 15.91 4.96
CA MET A 160 8.17 15.77 5.81
C MET A 160 6.91 15.87 4.96
N THR A 161 5.89 15.07 5.29
CA THR A 161 4.61 15.09 4.59
C THR A 161 3.57 15.82 5.43
N PHE A 162 2.76 16.66 4.81
CA PHE A 162 1.60 17.30 5.45
C PHE A 162 0.36 17.15 4.56
N SER A 163 -0.82 17.07 5.17
CA SER A 163 -2.08 17.04 4.41
C SER A 163 -2.45 18.45 3.99
N VAL A 164 -2.63 18.67 2.69
CA VAL A 164 -3.10 19.95 2.12
C VAL A 164 -4.62 20.00 2.07
N GLY A 165 -5.25 18.84 1.90
CA GLY A 165 -6.70 18.70 1.88
C GLY A 165 -7.12 17.33 1.33
N PHE A 166 -8.42 17.04 1.39
CA PHE A 166 -8.96 15.80 0.86
C PHE A 166 -10.35 16.02 0.26
N ALA A 167 -10.77 15.11 -0.61
CA ALA A 167 -12.08 15.12 -1.26
C ALA A 167 -12.68 13.72 -1.27
N TYR A 168 -13.96 13.62 -0.88
CA TYR A 168 -14.77 12.44 -1.14
C TYR A 168 -15.41 12.58 -2.52
N LEU A 169 -15.13 11.65 -3.41
CA LEU A 169 -15.62 11.64 -4.78
C LEU A 169 -16.83 10.71 -4.89
N GLU A 170 -17.78 11.03 -5.75
CA GLU A 170 -18.91 10.13 -6.08
C GLU A 170 -18.44 8.84 -6.78
N GLY A 171 -17.29 8.89 -7.46
CA GLY A 171 -16.69 7.75 -8.15
C GLY A 171 -15.31 8.07 -8.74
N GLU A 172 -14.57 7.06 -9.17
CA GLU A 172 -13.20 7.18 -9.73
C GLU A 172 -13.18 7.60 -11.21
N HIS A 173 -14.19 8.34 -11.66
CA HIS A 173 -14.27 8.83 -13.04
C HIS A 173 -13.48 10.12 -13.22
N VAL A 174 -12.97 10.35 -14.43
CA VAL A 174 -12.15 11.52 -14.78
C VAL A 174 -12.80 12.84 -14.35
N ASN A 175 -14.10 13.02 -14.60
CA ASN A 175 -14.82 14.26 -14.27
C ASN A 175 -14.84 14.55 -12.76
N ASN A 176 -14.98 13.51 -11.93
CA ASN A 176 -14.99 13.67 -10.47
C ASN A 176 -13.61 14.10 -9.96
N VAL A 177 -12.56 13.56 -10.56
CA VAL A 177 -11.17 13.91 -10.24
C VAL A 177 -10.82 15.31 -10.75
N ILE A 178 -11.28 15.69 -11.95
CA ILE A 178 -11.14 17.07 -12.47
C ILE A 178 -11.76 18.06 -11.49
N TRP A 179 -13.02 17.83 -11.08
CA TRP A 179 -13.69 18.70 -10.12
C TRP A 179 -12.88 18.89 -8.84
N ALA A 180 -12.36 17.80 -8.27
CA ALA A 180 -11.56 17.88 -7.04
C ALA A 180 -10.24 18.63 -7.26
N LEU A 181 -9.57 18.41 -8.40
CA LEU A 181 -8.35 19.12 -8.77
C LEU A 181 -8.59 20.61 -9.04
N GLU A 182 -9.73 21.00 -9.62
CA GLU A 182 -10.10 22.41 -9.82
C GLU A 182 -10.34 23.10 -8.47
N ARG A 183 -10.98 22.41 -7.51
CA ARG A 183 -11.11 22.93 -6.14
C ARG A 183 -9.76 23.09 -5.46
N PHE A 184 -8.88 22.12 -5.64
CA PHE A 184 -7.52 22.18 -5.13
C PHE A 184 -6.72 23.31 -5.78
N GLN A 185 -6.80 23.46 -7.11
CA GLN A 185 -6.17 24.57 -7.85
C GLN A 185 -6.63 25.94 -7.36
N GLY A 186 -7.92 26.06 -7.01
CA GLY A 186 -8.51 27.27 -6.47
C GLY A 186 -7.83 27.80 -5.20
N ILE A 187 -7.15 26.93 -4.44
CA ILE A 187 -6.37 27.32 -3.25
C ILE A 187 -5.17 28.21 -3.66
N PHE A 188 -4.53 27.90 -4.80
CA PHE A 188 -3.31 28.57 -5.26
C PHE A 188 -3.57 29.85 -6.05
N LEU A 189 -4.80 30.09 -6.52
CA LEU A 189 -5.17 31.28 -7.29
C LEU A 189 -4.92 32.60 -6.55
N ARG A 190 -4.80 32.58 -5.22
CA ARG A 190 -4.52 33.78 -4.41
C ARG A 190 -3.07 34.23 -4.46
N CYS A 191 -2.14 33.34 -4.82
CA CYS A 191 -0.71 33.55 -4.64
C CYS A 191 0.13 33.23 -5.89
N ASP A 192 -0.51 32.91 -7.01
CA ASP A 192 0.15 32.53 -8.28
C ASP A 192 1.24 31.46 -8.10
N ALA A 193 1.03 30.56 -7.14
CA ALA A 193 2.00 29.59 -6.68
C ALA A 193 1.57 28.17 -7.04
N LEU A 194 1.25 27.94 -8.32
CA LEU A 194 0.83 26.62 -8.79
C LEU A 194 1.95 25.57 -8.59
N PRO A 195 1.60 24.32 -8.25
CA PRO A 195 2.60 23.27 -8.07
C PRO A 195 3.37 23.00 -9.38
N GLY A 196 4.70 23.08 -9.33
CA GLY A 196 5.55 22.72 -10.48
C GLY A 196 5.58 21.22 -10.80
N ALA A 197 5.31 20.37 -9.79
CA ALA A 197 5.22 18.92 -9.97
C ALA A 197 4.11 18.31 -9.11
N ILE A 198 3.39 17.32 -9.67
CA ILE A 198 2.39 16.52 -8.97
C ILE A 198 2.76 15.05 -9.12
N VAL A 199 2.82 14.34 -8.00
CA VAL A 199 3.18 12.91 -7.95
C VAL A 199 1.91 12.06 -7.84
N THR A 200 1.74 11.06 -8.70
CA THR A 200 0.54 10.21 -8.77
C THR A 200 0.86 8.71 -8.81
N GLU A 201 -0.11 7.86 -8.46
CA GLU A 201 0.08 6.39 -8.40
C GLU A 201 -0.07 5.67 -9.76
N ARG A 202 0.12 6.38 -10.88
CA ARG A 202 -0.18 5.91 -12.25
C ARG A 202 -1.67 5.58 -12.47
N ASP A 203 -2.55 6.24 -11.74
CA ASP A 203 -3.97 6.21 -12.06
C ASP A 203 -4.21 7.03 -13.33
N LEU A 204 -4.76 6.41 -14.37
CA LEU A 204 -4.90 7.05 -15.67
C LEU A 204 -5.92 8.19 -15.65
N ALA A 205 -6.98 8.07 -14.83
CA ALA A 205 -7.98 9.12 -14.69
C ALA A 205 -7.38 10.35 -14.00
N LEU A 206 -6.62 10.15 -12.92
CA LEU A 206 -5.91 11.20 -12.21
C LEU A 206 -4.83 11.85 -13.06
N MET A 207 -3.99 11.07 -13.76
CA MET A 207 -2.97 11.61 -14.64
C MET A 207 -3.56 12.47 -15.77
N ASN A 208 -4.66 12.02 -16.37
CA ASN A 208 -5.34 12.80 -17.41
C ASN A 208 -5.97 14.06 -16.84
N ALA A 209 -6.62 13.97 -15.68
CA ALA A 209 -7.22 15.12 -15.01
C ALA A 209 -6.17 16.17 -14.60
N VAL A 210 -5.01 15.75 -14.10
CA VAL A 210 -3.89 16.66 -13.78
C VAL A 210 -3.43 17.42 -15.02
N LYS A 211 -3.31 16.76 -16.18
CA LYS A 211 -2.94 17.43 -17.44
C LYS A 211 -3.98 18.44 -17.91
N THR A 212 -5.24 18.24 -17.56
CA THR A 212 -6.33 19.17 -17.90
C THR A 212 -6.35 20.37 -16.97
N VAL A 213 -6.14 20.17 -15.68
CA VAL A 213 -6.26 21.23 -14.65
C VAL A 213 -4.95 22.01 -14.47
N PHE A 214 -3.80 21.34 -14.48
CA PHE A 214 -2.48 21.93 -14.25
C PHE A 214 -1.60 21.78 -15.51
N LEU A 215 -1.81 22.68 -16.48
CA LEU A 215 -1.17 22.62 -17.81
C LEU A 215 0.37 22.67 -17.75
N ASP A 216 0.94 23.49 -16.86
CA ASP A 216 2.38 23.69 -16.74
C ASP A 216 3.03 22.75 -15.69
N CYS A 217 2.26 21.85 -15.08
CA CYS A 217 2.74 20.97 -14.03
C CYS A 217 3.33 19.67 -14.59
N THR A 218 4.50 19.29 -14.07
CA THR A 218 5.10 18.00 -14.40
C THR A 218 4.44 16.88 -13.60
N ASN A 219 3.76 15.96 -14.29
CA ASN A 219 3.20 14.76 -13.66
C ASN A 219 4.27 13.67 -13.49
N LEU A 220 4.54 13.29 -12.24
CA LEU A 220 5.50 12.25 -11.87
C LEU A 220 4.79 11.01 -11.31
N LEU A 221 5.46 9.86 -11.40
CA LEU A 221 4.98 8.63 -10.77
C LEU A 221 5.49 8.54 -9.33
N CYS A 222 4.65 8.00 -8.44
CA CYS A 222 5.05 7.80 -7.05
C CYS A 222 6.22 6.81 -6.95
N ARG A 223 7.10 7.07 -5.96
CA ARG A 223 8.29 6.25 -5.69
C ARG A 223 7.94 4.76 -5.56
N PHE A 224 6.86 4.44 -4.86
CA PHE A 224 6.40 3.06 -4.68
C PHE A 224 6.16 2.34 -6.01
N HIS A 225 5.55 3.00 -6.98
CA HIS A 225 5.25 2.37 -8.26
C HIS A 225 6.48 2.23 -9.15
N ILE A 226 7.37 3.23 -9.12
CA ILE A 226 8.69 3.15 -9.76
C ILE A 226 9.46 1.96 -9.18
N ASP A 227 9.57 1.88 -7.85
CA ASP A 227 10.18 0.78 -7.10
C ASP A 227 9.64 -0.59 -7.55
N LYS A 228 8.32 -0.71 -7.61
CA LYS A 228 7.65 -1.96 -7.99
C LYS A 228 8.02 -2.39 -9.41
N LYS A 229 8.09 -1.43 -10.35
CA LYS A 229 8.43 -1.69 -11.75
C LYS A 229 9.91 -2.04 -11.92
N VAL A 230 10.80 -1.27 -11.31
CA VAL A 230 12.25 -1.50 -11.34
C VAL A 230 12.58 -2.86 -10.74
N LYS A 231 12.09 -3.14 -9.53
CA LYS A 231 12.30 -4.44 -8.87
C LYS A 231 11.81 -5.62 -9.72
N ALA A 232 10.66 -5.49 -10.37
CA ALA A 232 10.15 -6.54 -11.25
C ALA A 232 11.07 -6.78 -12.47
N LYS A 233 11.56 -5.71 -13.09
CA LYS A 233 12.46 -5.79 -14.26
C LYS A 233 13.83 -6.35 -13.87
N CYS A 234 14.48 -5.82 -12.83
CA CYS A 234 15.80 -6.29 -12.40
C CYS A 234 15.77 -7.77 -12.00
N LYS A 235 14.69 -8.23 -11.36
CA LYS A 235 14.52 -9.64 -11.00
C LYS A 235 14.43 -10.57 -12.22
N SER A 236 14.00 -10.07 -13.37
CA SER A 236 13.99 -10.84 -14.62
C SER A 236 15.37 -10.91 -15.29
N LEU A 237 16.24 -9.94 -15.02
CA LEU A 237 17.59 -9.86 -15.58
C LEU A 237 18.59 -10.70 -14.77
N ILE A 238 18.41 -10.77 -13.45
CA ILE A 238 19.36 -11.38 -12.53
C ILE A 238 18.97 -12.83 -12.24
N GLY A 239 19.76 -13.79 -12.75
CA GLY A 239 19.57 -15.22 -12.51
C GLY A 239 20.09 -15.71 -11.15
N GLN A 240 21.03 -14.98 -10.54
CA GLN A 240 21.70 -15.39 -9.31
C GLN A 240 21.08 -14.73 -8.06
N LYS A 241 20.74 -15.54 -7.05
CA LYS A 241 20.15 -15.03 -5.79
C LYS A 241 21.07 -14.07 -5.02
N ASN A 242 22.38 -14.25 -5.11
CA ASN A 242 23.35 -13.50 -4.31
C ASN A 242 23.56 -12.07 -4.84
N ALA A 243 23.28 -11.82 -6.12
CA ALA A 243 23.37 -10.50 -6.73
C ALA A 243 22.14 -9.62 -6.46
N TRP A 244 21.00 -10.22 -6.07
CA TRP A 244 19.76 -9.48 -5.84
C TRP A 244 19.86 -8.48 -4.69
N ASP A 245 20.53 -8.85 -3.60
CA ASP A 245 20.70 -7.97 -2.45
C ASP A 245 21.54 -6.74 -2.81
N TYR A 246 22.60 -6.93 -3.62
CA TYR A 246 23.43 -5.84 -4.14
C TYR A 246 22.64 -4.87 -5.04
N VAL A 247 21.75 -5.38 -5.88
CA VAL A 247 20.91 -4.54 -6.75
C VAL A 247 19.89 -3.72 -5.96
N ILE A 248 19.30 -4.31 -4.92
CA ILE A 248 18.37 -3.59 -4.06
C ILE A 248 19.08 -2.49 -3.26
N ASP A 249 20.31 -2.75 -2.80
CA ASP A 249 21.12 -1.78 -2.09
C ASP A 249 21.56 -0.61 -2.99
N ALA A 250 22.04 -0.93 -4.21
CA ALA A 250 22.38 0.07 -5.22
C ALA A 250 21.16 0.91 -5.65
N TRP A 251 19.99 0.27 -5.81
CA TRP A 251 18.74 0.98 -6.09
C TRP A 251 18.34 1.90 -4.93
N GLY A 252 18.42 1.42 -3.68
CA GLY A 252 18.13 2.25 -2.50
C GLY A 252 19.02 3.49 -2.46
N SER A 253 20.32 3.29 -2.63
CA SER A 253 21.32 4.37 -2.66
C SER A 253 21.09 5.39 -3.78
N LEU A 254 20.59 4.94 -4.94
CA LEU A 254 20.23 5.81 -6.06
C LEU A 254 18.98 6.65 -5.75
N VAL A 255 17.94 6.04 -5.17
CA VAL A 255 16.68 6.74 -4.92
C VAL A 255 16.76 7.67 -3.71
N ASP A 256 17.59 7.36 -2.71
CA ASP A 256 17.83 8.21 -1.53
C ASP A 256 19.00 9.19 -1.73
N CYS A 257 19.43 9.36 -2.99
CA CYS A 257 20.51 10.27 -3.33
C CYS A 257 20.14 11.72 -3.00
N ARG A 258 21.01 12.42 -2.28
CA ARG A 258 20.74 13.78 -1.76
C ARG A 258 21.22 14.90 -2.69
N SER A 259 21.94 14.57 -3.75
CA SER A 259 22.43 15.56 -4.71
C SER A 259 22.50 15.01 -6.13
N GLU A 260 22.34 15.90 -7.11
CA GLU A 260 22.48 15.57 -8.52
C GLU A 260 23.87 15.03 -8.86
N HIS A 261 24.92 15.57 -8.25
CA HIS A 261 26.28 15.10 -8.49
C HIS A 261 26.46 13.63 -8.06
N GLN A 262 25.90 13.23 -6.92
CA GLN A 262 25.98 11.85 -6.46
C GLN A 262 25.07 10.91 -7.27
N PHE A 263 24.05 11.45 -7.93
CA PHE A 263 23.08 10.65 -8.68
C PHE A 263 23.75 9.89 -9.82
N ASP A 264 24.60 10.54 -10.61
CA ASP A 264 25.28 9.91 -11.74
C ASP A 264 26.17 8.74 -11.31
N ASP A 265 26.85 8.89 -10.18
CA ASP A 265 27.70 7.83 -9.65
C ASP A 265 26.90 6.67 -9.05
N CYS A 266 25.79 6.96 -8.36
CA CYS A 266 24.86 5.93 -7.90
C CYS A 266 24.17 5.23 -9.09
N LEU A 267 23.88 5.95 -10.18
CA LEU A 267 23.25 5.39 -11.38
C LEU A 267 24.21 4.41 -12.05
N LYS A 268 25.48 4.79 -12.25
CA LYS A 268 26.51 3.89 -12.77
C LYS A 268 26.64 2.62 -11.93
N LYS A 269 26.67 2.75 -10.59
CA LYS A 269 26.71 1.60 -9.67
C LYS A 269 25.49 0.70 -9.85
N PHE A 270 24.30 1.28 -9.98
CA PHE A 270 23.07 0.52 -10.19
C PHE A 270 23.04 -0.19 -11.55
N GLU A 271 23.53 0.44 -12.62
CA GLU A 271 23.65 -0.17 -13.95
C GLU A 271 24.60 -1.37 -13.94
N ILE A 272 25.76 -1.23 -13.29
CA ILE A 272 26.71 -2.33 -13.08
C ILE A 272 26.04 -3.46 -12.30
N ALA A 273 25.32 -3.12 -11.22
CA ALA A 273 24.62 -4.10 -10.40
C ALA A 273 23.53 -4.87 -11.17
N CYS A 274 22.85 -4.20 -12.11
CA CYS A 274 21.80 -4.78 -12.94
C CYS A 274 22.32 -5.51 -14.19
N SER A 275 23.61 -5.44 -14.47
CA SER A 275 24.22 -6.10 -15.63
C SER A 275 24.20 -7.63 -15.44
N PRO A 276 23.86 -8.40 -16.50
CA PRO A 276 23.71 -9.85 -16.42
C PRO A 276 25.03 -10.61 -16.18
#